data_AF-F7L452-F1
#
_entry.id   AF-F7L452-F1
#
_cell.length_a   1.000
_cell.length_b   1.000
_cell.length_c   1.000
_cell.angle_alpha   90.00
_cell.angle_beta   90.00
_cell.angle_gamma   90.00
#
_symmetry.space_group_name_H-M   'P 1'
#
loop_
_entity.id
_entity.type
_entity.pdbx_description
1 polymer ?
#
loop_
_entity_poly.entity_id
_entity_poly.type
_entity_poly.pdbx_seq_one_letter_code
_entity_poly.pdbx_strand_id
1 'polypeptide(L)'
;MTNNANINFGSGIGNVGVYSISNGTATNLAGRSITVGGSDPDNNKYGIGMAAGYEKTDHGNIINQGTINVNGKNSIGMYATGRNSTATNNGTINLGADESVGMYLDNGAKGVNNGTITTVGSPKKVTGVAVRNGATFENNGTIHIDSAGGQAYFKAQGGIIKNYGTFTLGSGAVKEYTPGSKPTGKEVGGVNINAPAGATRATITRNGNPVTPVTISNAVGQRNPLTSSIGMYVDTLRGTNPIGGLIPSGEADLIIGSEASKVTTAKDIEVNGEILKPYNKAIAANPQITNWKIYSGAFTWIATGTIDSATQQIKNLYLSKIPYTKFAGNESTPVDKKDTYNFLDGLE
;
A
#
# COMPACT_ATOMS: atom_id res chain seq x y z
N MET A 1 -31.94 -6.68 -8.22
CA MET A 1 -32.37 -7.15 -6.89
C MET A 1 -32.79 -5.95 -6.05
N THR A 2 -33.86 -6.06 -5.27
CA THR A 2 -34.25 -5.02 -4.29
C THR A 2 -34.47 -5.68 -2.94
N ASN A 3 -33.72 -5.29 -1.92
CA ASN A 3 -33.96 -5.68 -0.54
C ASN A 3 -35.13 -4.85 0.02
N ASN A 4 -36.22 -5.53 0.39
CA ASN A 4 -37.44 -4.95 0.95
C ASN A 4 -37.66 -5.33 2.43
N ALA A 5 -36.67 -5.94 3.08
CA ALA A 5 -36.70 -6.37 4.48
C ALA A 5 -35.47 -5.86 5.25
N ASN A 6 -35.48 -6.05 6.56
CA ASN A 6 -34.29 -5.80 7.38
C ASN A 6 -33.39 -7.03 7.36
N ILE A 7 -32.10 -6.83 7.08
CA ILE A 7 -31.07 -7.87 7.14
C ILE A 7 -30.23 -7.61 8.39
N ASN A 8 -30.04 -8.62 9.24
CA ASN A 8 -29.22 -8.50 10.43
C ASN A 8 -28.23 -9.66 10.55
N PHE A 9 -26.97 -9.34 10.31
CA PHE A 9 -25.83 -10.23 10.49
C PHE A 9 -24.87 -9.72 11.58
N GLY A 10 -25.32 -8.83 12.46
CA GLY A 10 -24.47 -8.18 13.46
C GLY A 10 -23.75 -9.12 14.44
N SER A 11 -24.23 -10.35 14.63
CA SER A 11 -23.58 -11.38 15.45
C SER A 11 -22.58 -12.26 14.68
N GLY A 12 -22.50 -12.13 13.35
CA GLY A 12 -21.62 -12.94 12.50
C GLY A 12 -20.24 -12.32 12.29
N ILE A 13 -19.33 -13.11 11.74
CA ILE A 13 -18.03 -12.65 11.23
C ILE A 13 -17.95 -13.05 9.75
N GLY A 14 -17.54 -12.14 8.89
CA GLY A 14 -17.31 -12.44 7.47
C GLY A 14 -18.55 -12.56 6.59
N ASN A 15 -19.63 -11.88 6.96
CA ASN A 15 -20.90 -11.95 6.23
C ASN A 15 -21.01 -10.86 5.15
N VAL A 16 -21.72 -11.14 4.06
CA VAL A 16 -22.10 -10.14 3.05
C VAL A 16 -23.61 -9.98 3.04
N GLY A 17 -24.10 -8.76 3.24
CA GLY A 17 -25.53 -8.43 3.26
C GLY A 17 -26.19 -8.63 1.89
N VAL A 18 -25.73 -7.85 0.92
CA VAL A 18 -26.20 -7.88 -0.46
C VAL A 18 -25.00 -7.85 -1.40
N TYR A 19 -25.01 -8.68 -2.44
CA TYR A 19 -23.92 -8.73 -3.41
C TYR A 19 -24.44 -8.63 -4.85
N SER A 20 -23.84 -7.76 -5.66
CA SER A 20 -24.18 -7.56 -7.07
C SER A 20 -22.96 -7.73 -7.99
N ILE A 21 -23.11 -8.54 -9.03
CA ILE A 21 -22.09 -8.84 -10.04
C ILE A 21 -22.73 -8.95 -11.43
N SER A 22 -21.94 -9.18 -12.49
CA SER A 22 -22.44 -9.38 -13.86
C SER A 22 -23.33 -8.24 -14.36
N ASN A 23 -22.91 -7.00 -14.09
CA ASN A 23 -23.62 -5.75 -14.38
C ASN A 23 -24.98 -5.62 -13.68
N GLY A 24 -25.27 -6.47 -12.69
CA GLY A 24 -26.51 -6.40 -11.92
C GLY A 24 -26.61 -5.15 -11.07
N THR A 25 -27.84 -4.80 -10.69
CA THR A 25 -28.11 -3.72 -9.72
C THR A 25 -28.82 -4.29 -8.49
N ALA A 26 -28.29 -3.96 -7.31
CA ALA A 26 -28.89 -4.33 -6.04
C ALA A 26 -29.15 -3.10 -5.15
N THR A 27 -30.38 -2.96 -4.67
CA THR A 27 -30.82 -1.79 -3.91
C THR A 27 -31.30 -2.16 -2.52
N ASN A 28 -30.79 -1.50 -1.47
CA ASN A 28 -31.41 -1.49 -0.14
C ASN A 28 -32.46 -0.39 -0.09
N LEU A 29 -33.75 -0.74 0.07
CA LEU A 29 -34.85 0.22 -0.04
C LEU A 29 -34.89 1.19 1.16
N ALA A 30 -35.46 2.37 0.93
CA ALA A 30 -35.68 3.36 1.99
C ALA A 30 -36.51 2.75 3.14
N GLY A 31 -36.14 3.10 4.37
CA GLY A 31 -36.76 2.53 5.58
C GLY A 31 -36.42 1.06 5.83
N ARG A 32 -35.42 0.49 5.14
CA ARG A 32 -34.87 -0.85 5.44
C ARG A 32 -33.44 -0.74 5.96
N SER A 33 -33.08 -1.67 6.85
CA SER A 33 -31.74 -1.73 7.42
C SER A 33 -30.96 -2.96 6.98
N ILE A 34 -29.65 -2.79 6.80
CA ILE A 34 -28.67 -3.87 6.71
C ILE A 34 -27.68 -3.68 7.87
N THR A 35 -27.64 -4.61 8.81
CA THR A 35 -26.66 -4.61 9.90
C THR A 35 -25.60 -5.68 9.62
N VAL A 36 -24.33 -5.30 9.65
CA VAL A 36 -23.18 -6.16 9.35
C VAL A 36 -22.32 -6.41 10.59
N GLY A 37 -21.88 -7.66 10.75
CA GLY A 37 -20.98 -8.11 11.81
C GLY A 37 -19.51 -7.88 11.48
N GLY A 38 -18.62 -8.47 12.28
CA GLY A 38 -17.17 -8.22 12.23
C GLY A 38 -16.48 -8.76 10.98
N SER A 39 -15.30 -8.23 10.68
CA SER A 39 -14.35 -8.88 9.78
C SER A 39 -13.25 -9.57 10.59
N ASP A 40 -12.72 -10.64 10.02
CA ASP A 40 -11.49 -11.33 10.41
C ASP A 40 -10.56 -11.33 9.19
N PRO A 41 -9.81 -10.23 8.98
CA PRO A 41 -8.95 -10.06 7.81
C PRO A 41 -7.85 -11.10 7.73
N ASP A 42 -7.37 -11.62 8.87
CA ASP A 42 -6.30 -12.62 8.94
C ASP A 42 -6.73 -13.94 8.29
N ASN A 43 -8.04 -14.23 8.31
CA ASN A 43 -8.63 -15.41 7.68
C ASN A 43 -9.46 -15.06 6.42
N ASN A 44 -9.25 -13.89 5.82
CA ASN A 44 -9.97 -13.41 4.62
C ASN A 44 -11.51 -13.39 4.76
N LYS A 45 -12.02 -13.11 5.95
CA LYS A 45 -13.46 -13.02 6.23
C LYS A 45 -13.85 -11.56 6.40
N TYR A 46 -14.64 -11.02 5.48
CA TYR A 46 -15.03 -9.61 5.52
C TYR A 46 -16.52 -9.43 5.78
N GLY A 47 -16.85 -8.69 6.84
CA GLY A 47 -18.20 -8.19 7.07
C GLY A 47 -18.46 -7.03 6.10
N ILE A 48 -19.36 -7.22 5.13
CA ILE A 48 -19.74 -6.18 4.16
C ILE A 48 -21.26 -5.99 4.12
N GLY A 49 -21.74 -4.76 4.26
CA GLY A 49 -23.18 -4.45 4.13
C GLY A 49 -23.69 -4.67 2.71
N MET A 50 -23.09 -3.99 1.73
CA MET A 50 -23.38 -4.18 0.31
C MET A 50 -22.09 -4.27 -0.51
N ALA A 51 -22.01 -5.20 -1.47
CA ALA A 51 -20.83 -5.40 -2.31
C ALA A 51 -21.18 -5.33 -3.81
N ALA A 52 -20.26 -4.81 -4.63
CA ALA A 52 -20.37 -4.72 -6.08
C ALA A 52 -19.08 -5.14 -6.79
N GLY A 53 -19.23 -5.99 -7.81
CA GLY A 53 -18.13 -6.48 -8.66
C GLY A 53 -17.25 -7.52 -7.98
N TYR A 54 -16.29 -8.04 -8.74
CA TYR A 54 -15.34 -9.05 -8.29
C TYR A 54 -13.99 -8.82 -8.98
N GLU A 55 -12.93 -8.77 -8.18
CA GLU A 55 -11.57 -8.46 -8.63
C GLU A 55 -11.50 -7.23 -9.56
N LYS A 56 -11.00 -7.39 -10.80
CA LYS A 56 -10.73 -6.29 -11.75
C LYS A 56 -11.67 -6.30 -12.96
N THR A 57 -12.36 -7.41 -13.23
CA THR A 57 -13.05 -7.66 -14.51
C THR A 57 -14.56 -7.71 -14.38
N ASP A 58 -15.09 -8.19 -13.24
CA ASP A 58 -16.52 -8.22 -13.01
C ASP A 58 -17.00 -6.90 -12.41
N HIS A 59 -18.25 -6.55 -12.69
CA HIS A 59 -18.84 -5.30 -12.29
C HIS A 59 -20.27 -5.46 -11.79
N GLY A 60 -20.66 -4.58 -10.88
CA GLY A 60 -22.03 -4.53 -10.37
C GLY A 60 -22.36 -3.16 -9.81
N ASN A 61 -23.63 -2.93 -9.51
CA ASN A 61 -24.13 -1.66 -9.01
C ASN A 61 -24.85 -1.90 -7.69
N ILE A 62 -24.47 -1.18 -6.63
CA ILE A 62 -25.15 -1.22 -5.33
C ILE A 62 -25.64 0.16 -4.92
N ILE A 63 -26.88 0.23 -4.46
CA ILE A 63 -27.55 1.48 -4.08
C ILE A 63 -28.13 1.34 -2.68
N ASN A 64 -27.69 2.16 -1.74
CA ASN A 64 -28.31 2.27 -0.43
C ASN A 64 -29.28 3.46 -0.39
N GLN A 65 -30.59 3.18 -0.33
CA GLN A 65 -31.63 4.17 -0.04
C GLN A 65 -32.04 4.15 1.46
N GLY A 66 -31.71 3.08 2.17
CA GLY A 66 -32.05 2.86 3.58
C GLY A 66 -30.88 3.12 4.53
N THR A 67 -30.74 2.28 5.54
CA THR A 67 -29.68 2.39 6.55
C THR A 67 -28.74 1.19 6.49
N ILE A 68 -27.44 1.41 6.50
CA ILE A 68 -26.43 0.37 6.73
C ILE A 68 -25.79 0.62 8.10
N ASN A 69 -25.83 -0.36 9.00
CA ASN A 69 -25.21 -0.30 10.32
C ASN A 69 -23.95 -1.17 10.34
N VAL A 70 -22.79 -0.52 10.45
CA VAL A 70 -21.46 -1.12 10.43
C VAL A 70 -20.99 -1.28 11.87
N ASN A 71 -21.50 -2.33 12.53
CA ASN A 71 -21.32 -2.56 13.97
C ASN A 71 -20.21 -3.57 14.28
N GLY A 72 -19.63 -4.19 13.25
CA GLY A 72 -18.50 -5.09 13.40
C GLY A 72 -17.15 -4.39 13.26
N LYS A 73 -16.17 -4.78 14.08
CA LYS A 73 -14.79 -4.31 13.92
C LYS A 73 -14.28 -4.66 12.52
N ASN A 74 -13.52 -3.76 11.88
CA ASN A 74 -12.95 -3.93 10.53
C ASN A 74 -13.98 -4.17 9.41
N SER A 75 -15.27 -3.95 9.67
CA SER A 75 -16.33 -4.19 8.68
C SER A 75 -16.55 -3.00 7.76
N ILE A 76 -17.19 -3.26 6.62
CA ILE A 76 -17.36 -2.31 5.53
C ILE A 76 -18.86 -2.08 5.30
N GLY A 77 -19.28 -0.83 5.19
CA GLY A 77 -20.66 -0.49 4.82
C GLY A 77 -20.96 -0.87 3.38
N MET A 78 -20.25 -0.25 2.44
CA MET A 78 -20.37 -0.54 1.01
C MET A 78 -18.99 -0.80 0.39
N TYR A 79 -18.86 -1.85 -0.41
CA TYR A 79 -17.64 -2.22 -1.14
C TYR A 79 -17.91 -2.26 -2.64
N ALA A 80 -17.04 -1.66 -3.46
CA ALA A 80 -17.07 -1.82 -4.91
C ALA A 80 -15.68 -1.99 -5.49
N THR A 81 -15.53 -2.95 -6.41
CA THR A 81 -14.27 -3.21 -7.13
C THR A 81 -14.53 -3.51 -8.59
N GLY A 82 -13.55 -3.23 -9.45
CA GLY A 82 -13.62 -3.48 -10.89
C GLY A 82 -14.10 -2.27 -11.67
N ARG A 83 -13.60 -2.13 -12.89
CA ARG A 83 -13.95 -1.02 -13.78
C ARG A 83 -15.43 -1.11 -14.11
N ASN A 84 -16.15 0.00 -13.91
CA ASN A 84 -17.62 0.14 -14.06
C ASN A 84 -18.47 -0.34 -12.88
N SER A 85 -17.90 -0.90 -11.80
CA SER A 85 -18.66 -1.10 -10.58
C SER A 85 -19.05 0.23 -9.95
N THR A 86 -20.26 0.30 -9.40
CA THR A 86 -20.76 1.49 -8.71
C THR A 86 -21.28 1.20 -7.31
N ALA A 87 -20.98 2.11 -6.38
CA ALA A 87 -21.57 2.15 -5.05
C ALA A 87 -22.18 3.53 -4.77
N THR A 88 -23.49 3.60 -4.55
CA THR A 88 -24.20 4.85 -4.31
C THR A 88 -24.90 4.83 -2.96
N ASN A 89 -24.52 5.74 -2.07
CA ASN A 89 -25.22 5.98 -0.81
C ASN A 89 -26.15 7.19 -0.95
N ASN A 90 -27.46 6.96 -0.96
CA ASN A 90 -28.49 8.00 -0.87
C ASN A 90 -29.17 8.03 0.51
N GLY A 91 -28.97 7.00 1.32
CA GLY A 91 -29.48 6.89 2.68
C GLY A 91 -28.43 7.18 3.74
N THR A 92 -28.34 6.33 4.76
CA THR A 92 -27.41 6.50 5.88
C THR A 92 -26.50 5.30 6.05
N ILE A 93 -25.21 5.53 6.29
CA ILE A 93 -24.24 4.54 6.75
C ILE A 93 -23.77 4.96 8.14
N ASN A 94 -24.06 4.12 9.14
CA ASN A 94 -23.68 4.30 10.53
C ASN A 94 -22.43 3.47 10.85
N LEU A 95 -21.35 4.13 11.26
CA LEU A 95 -20.07 3.54 11.62
C LEU A 95 -19.97 3.41 13.14
N GLY A 96 -20.37 2.25 13.66
CA GLY A 96 -20.51 2.01 15.09
C GLY A 96 -19.34 1.26 15.74
N ALA A 97 -18.36 0.81 14.95
CA ALA A 97 -17.29 -0.07 15.41
C ALA A 97 -15.89 0.42 15.01
N ASP A 98 -14.91 -0.01 15.80
CA ASP A 98 -13.50 0.28 15.57
C ASP A 98 -13.03 -0.20 14.19
N GLU A 99 -12.17 0.60 13.56
CA GLU A 99 -11.53 0.30 12.28
C GLU A 99 -12.55 0.02 11.13
N SER A 100 -13.81 0.42 11.31
CA SER A 100 -14.86 0.28 10.29
C SER A 100 -14.66 1.25 9.13
N VAL A 101 -15.16 0.86 7.96
CA VAL A 101 -15.10 1.65 6.73
C VAL A 101 -16.51 1.90 6.20
N GLY A 102 -16.86 3.15 5.90
CA GLY A 102 -18.15 3.48 5.30
C GLY A 102 -18.28 3.00 3.86
N MET A 103 -17.43 3.52 2.98
CA MET A 103 -17.35 3.07 1.59
C MET A 103 -15.91 2.70 1.23
N TYR A 104 -15.71 1.54 0.61
CA TYR A 104 -14.41 1.08 0.11
C TYR A 104 -14.49 0.86 -1.40
N LEU A 105 -13.64 1.57 -2.15
CA LEU A 105 -13.66 1.58 -3.61
C LEU A 105 -12.28 1.23 -4.17
N ASP A 106 -12.26 0.27 -5.09
CA ASP A 106 -11.01 -0.26 -5.63
C ASP A 106 -11.06 -0.53 -7.14
N ASN A 107 -9.89 -0.70 -7.74
CA ASN A 107 -9.70 -1.14 -9.14
C ASN A 107 -10.56 -0.38 -10.17
N GLY A 108 -10.65 0.94 -10.06
CA GLY A 108 -11.41 1.79 -10.99
C GLY A 108 -12.92 1.86 -10.76
N ALA A 109 -13.43 1.34 -9.63
CA ALA A 109 -14.82 1.48 -9.23
C ALA A 109 -15.19 2.96 -8.96
N LYS A 110 -16.49 3.27 -9.02
CA LYS A 110 -17.03 4.60 -8.76
C LYS A 110 -17.94 4.59 -7.53
N GLY A 111 -17.70 5.50 -6.60
CA GLY A 111 -18.55 5.70 -5.44
C GLY A 111 -19.17 7.08 -5.42
N VAL A 112 -20.41 7.19 -4.96
CA VAL A 112 -21.10 8.47 -4.77
C VAL A 112 -21.80 8.46 -3.41
N ASN A 113 -21.58 9.50 -2.61
CA ASN A 113 -22.36 9.75 -1.40
C ASN A 113 -23.25 10.97 -1.60
N ASN A 114 -24.57 10.76 -1.71
CA ASN A 114 -25.58 11.82 -1.67
C ASN A 114 -26.28 11.90 -0.30
N GLY A 115 -26.18 10.85 0.51
CA GLY A 115 -26.75 10.77 1.85
C GLY A 115 -25.74 11.09 2.95
N THR A 116 -25.81 10.33 4.04
CA THR A 116 -24.97 10.53 5.23
C THR A 116 -24.09 9.32 5.49
N ILE A 117 -22.80 9.56 5.74
CA ILE A 117 -21.87 8.60 6.35
C ILE A 117 -21.48 9.19 7.69
N THR A 118 -21.76 8.51 8.80
CA THR A 118 -21.56 9.07 10.14
C THR A 118 -21.05 8.04 11.14
N THR A 119 -20.17 8.45 12.05
CA THR A 119 -19.86 7.69 13.26
C THR A 119 -21.06 7.65 14.22
N VAL A 120 -21.21 6.55 14.96
CA VAL A 120 -22.20 6.39 16.03
C VAL A 120 -21.49 5.84 17.27
N GLY A 121 -21.68 6.50 18.42
CA GLY A 121 -20.94 6.17 19.65
C GLY A 121 -19.54 6.78 19.66
N SER A 122 -18.54 6.02 20.12
CA SER A 122 -17.15 6.48 20.21
C SER A 122 -16.14 5.49 19.62
N PRO A 123 -16.31 5.06 18.35
CA PRO A 123 -15.40 4.11 17.71
C PRO A 123 -14.04 4.74 17.43
N LYS A 124 -13.01 3.91 17.32
CA LYS A 124 -11.62 4.34 17.06
C LYS A 124 -11.18 3.97 15.65
N LYS A 125 -10.32 4.81 15.06
CA LYS A 125 -9.69 4.59 13.75
C LYS A 125 -10.69 4.33 12.61
N VAL A 126 -11.87 4.94 12.67
CA VAL A 126 -12.88 4.80 11.62
C VAL A 126 -12.42 5.49 10.34
N THR A 127 -12.68 4.86 9.19
CA THR A 127 -12.50 5.47 7.88
C THR A 127 -13.85 5.75 7.24
N GLY A 128 -14.15 7.01 6.92
CA GLY A 128 -15.37 7.37 6.20
C GLY A 128 -15.40 6.69 4.83
N VAL A 129 -14.41 7.01 3.98
CA VAL A 129 -14.30 6.49 2.61
C VAL A 129 -12.85 6.14 2.27
N ALA A 130 -12.64 4.93 1.76
CA ALA A 130 -11.36 4.45 1.24
C ALA A 130 -11.41 4.33 -0.29
N VAL A 131 -10.45 4.93 -1.00
CA VAL A 131 -10.39 4.95 -2.47
C VAL A 131 -8.99 4.57 -2.95
N ARG A 132 -8.89 3.49 -3.73
CA ARG A 132 -7.63 2.87 -4.15
C ARG A 132 -7.63 2.47 -5.64
N ASN A 133 -6.44 2.21 -6.17
CA ASN A 133 -6.20 1.67 -7.52
C ASN A 133 -7.03 2.34 -8.64
N GLY A 134 -6.95 3.67 -8.71
CA GLY A 134 -7.66 4.45 -9.74
C GLY A 134 -9.18 4.55 -9.58
N ALA A 135 -9.76 4.06 -8.47
CA ALA A 135 -11.16 4.27 -8.15
C ALA A 135 -11.46 5.77 -7.93
N THR A 136 -12.73 6.16 -8.10
CA THR A 136 -13.16 7.55 -7.94
C THR A 136 -14.33 7.64 -6.97
N PHE A 137 -14.30 8.64 -6.09
CA PHE A 137 -15.38 8.95 -5.16
C PHE A 137 -15.86 10.40 -5.31
N GLU A 138 -17.17 10.59 -5.27
CA GLU A 138 -17.81 11.92 -5.23
C GLU A 138 -18.71 12.04 -3.99
N ASN A 139 -18.41 13.01 -3.12
CA ASN A 139 -19.28 13.35 -2.00
C ASN A 139 -20.15 14.56 -2.35
N ASN A 140 -21.47 14.39 -2.37
CA ASN A 140 -22.48 15.45 -2.48
C ASN A 140 -23.28 15.63 -1.17
N GLY A 141 -23.25 14.64 -0.28
CA GLY A 141 -23.94 14.64 1.00
C GLY A 141 -23.04 14.98 2.19
N THR A 142 -23.29 14.34 3.33
CA THR A 142 -22.58 14.59 4.60
C THR A 142 -21.67 13.44 4.96
N ILE A 143 -20.43 13.76 5.37
CA ILE A 143 -19.51 12.81 6.02
C ILE A 143 -19.13 13.36 7.39
N HIS A 144 -19.58 12.69 8.45
CA HIS A 144 -19.25 13.06 9.83
C HIS A 144 -18.42 11.97 10.50
N ILE A 145 -17.17 12.27 10.87
CA ILE A 145 -16.27 11.33 11.54
C ILE A 145 -15.83 11.90 12.88
N ASP A 146 -16.41 11.39 13.96
CA ASP A 146 -16.01 11.63 15.34
C ASP A 146 -15.35 10.36 15.89
N SER A 147 -14.04 10.24 15.68
CA SER A 147 -13.30 9.00 15.97
C SER A 147 -11.83 9.26 16.26
N ALA A 148 -11.33 8.80 17.40
CA ALA A 148 -9.92 8.91 17.75
C ALA A 148 -9.03 8.14 16.76
N GLY A 149 -8.12 8.84 16.10
CA GLY A 149 -7.29 8.29 15.02
C GLY A 149 -8.07 7.96 13.74
N GLY A 150 -9.31 8.44 13.62
CA GLY A 150 -10.14 8.26 12.44
C GLY A 150 -9.81 9.23 11.31
N GLN A 151 -10.38 8.97 10.14
CA GLN A 151 -10.18 9.75 8.93
C GLN A 151 -11.43 9.80 8.06
N ALA A 152 -11.76 10.95 7.49
CA ALA A 152 -12.85 11.02 6.51
C ALA A 152 -12.48 10.31 5.20
N TYR A 153 -11.25 10.52 4.73
CA TYR A 153 -10.77 9.97 3.47
C TYR A 153 -9.48 9.18 3.65
N PHE A 154 -9.44 7.98 3.07
CA PHE A 154 -8.22 7.23 2.82
C PHE A 154 -8.00 7.13 1.31
N LYS A 155 -6.88 7.68 0.83
CA LYS A 155 -6.55 7.70 -0.60
C LYS A 155 -5.20 7.03 -0.83
N ALA A 156 -5.17 6.03 -1.71
CA ALA A 156 -3.92 5.38 -2.11
C ALA A 156 -3.94 4.99 -3.60
N GLN A 157 -2.77 4.70 -4.17
CA GLN A 157 -2.63 4.04 -5.49
C GLN A 157 -3.46 4.73 -6.60
N GLY A 158 -3.40 6.05 -6.67
CA GLY A 158 -4.12 6.84 -7.69
C GLY A 158 -5.63 6.99 -7.50
N GLY A 159 -6.18 6.71 -6.31
CA GLY A 159 -7.58 7.01 -6.00
C GLY A 159 -7.92 8.50 -6.15
N ILE A 160 -9.14 8.82 -6.60
CA ILE A 160 -9.58 10.19 -6.86
C ILE A 160 -10.78 10.50 -5.96
N ILE A 161 -10.73 11.61 -5.23
CA ILE A 161 -11.81 12.06 -4.34
C ILE A 161 -12.22 13.46 -4.77
N LYS A 162 -13.52 13.66 -4.98
CA LYS A 162 -14.13 14.97 -5.21
C LYS A 162 -15.17 15.20 -4.11
N ASN A 163 -15.10 16.34 -3.44
CA ASN A 163 -16.03 16.69 -2.37
C ASN A 163 -16.76 17.97 -2.73
N TYR A 164 -18.06 17.84 -2.97
CA TYR A 164 -19.03 18.91 -3.19
C TYR A 164 -19.99 19.10 -1.99
N GLY A 165 -20.07 18.09 -1.11
CA GLY A 165 -20.88 18.11 0.11
C GLY A 165 -20.13 18.58 1.36
N THR A 166 -20.70 18.31 2.54
CA THR A 166 -20.13 18.70 3.83
C THR A 166 -19.31 17.58 4.46
N PHE A 167 -18.29 17.97 5.22
CA PHE A 167 -17.62 17.05 6.14
C PHE A 167 -17.38 17.71 7.49
N THR A 168 -17.51 16.93 8.56
CA THR A 168 -17.31 17.40 9.94
C THR A 168 -16.50 16.37 10.70
N LEU A 169 -15.44 16.81 11.38
CA LEU A 169 -14.49 15.94 12.07
C LEU A 169 -14.52 16.22 13.57
N GLY A 170 -14.48 15.18 14.38
CA GLY A 170 -14.43 15.22 15.84
C GLY A 170 -13.37 14.28 16.42
N SER A 171 -13.09 14.40 17.71
CA SER A 171 -12.19 13.53 18.47
C SER A 171 -10.80 13.31 17.86
N GLY A 172 -10.25 14.32 17.19
CA GLY A 172 -8.93 14.25 16.56
C GLY A 172 -8.90 13.49 15.23
N ALA A 173 -10.06 13.20 14.63
CA ALA A 173 -10.12 12.66 13.28
C ALA A 173 -9.55 13.66 12.25
N VAL A 174 -8.91 13.15 11.21
CA VAL A 174 -8.30 13.96 10.15
C VAL A 174 -9.13 13.90 8.86
N LYS A 175 -8.98 14.92 8.02
CA LYS A 175 -9.72 14.99 6.75
C LYS A 175 -9.28 13.91 5.77
N GLU A 176 -7.97 13.78 5.58
CA GLU A 176 -7.41 12.88 4.59
C GLU A 176 -6.15 12.24 5.16
N TYR A 177 -6.10 10.92 5.05
CA TYR A 177 -4.87 10.15 5.19
C TYR A 177 -4.51 9.60 3.82
N THR A 178 -3.43 10.15 3.27
CA THR A 178 -2.67 9.49 2.22
C THR A 178 -1.58 8.70 2.92
N PRO A 179 -1.38 7.39 2.67
CA PRO A 179 -0.22 6.67 3.20
C PRO A 179 1.03 7.46 2.86
N GLY A 180 1.65 8.05 3.89
CA GLY A 180 2.90 8.77 3.70
C GLY A 180 3.97 7.77 3.29
N SER A 181 4.71 8.07 2.23
CA SER A 181 5.98 7.39 2.00
C SER A 181 6.83 7.59 3.25
N LYS A 182 7.24 6.53 3.92
CA LYS A 182 8.22 6.67 5.01
C LYS A 182 9.59 6.97 4.40
N PRO A 183 10.46 7.74 5.06
CA PRO A 183 11.86 7.83 4.65
C PRO A 183 12.44 6.42 4.61
N THR A 184 13.12 6.09 3.53
CA THR A 184 13.78 4.80 3.32
C THR A 184 15.30 4.93 3.38
N GLY A 185 15.82 6.15 3.57
CA GLY A 185 17.24 6.42 3.59
C GLY A 185 18.01 5.55 4.60
N LYS A 186 19.28 5.30 4.30
CA LYS A 186 20.16 4.48 5.14
C LYS A 186 21.58 5.00 5.13
N GLU A 187 22.28 4.76 6.24
CA GLU A 187 23.68 5.12 6.40
C GLU A 187 24.46 3.96 7.02
N VAL A 188 25.60 3.60 6.40
CA VAL A 188 26.56 2.63 6.93
C VAL A 188 27.95 3.00 6.45
N GLY A 189 28.94 2.98 7.34
CA GLY A 189 30.35 2.98 6.93
C GLY A 189 30.78 4.24 6.16
N GLY A 190 30.19 5.40 6.45
CA GLY A 190 30.47 6.66 5.73
C GLY A 190 29.73 6.80 4.40
N VAL A 191 28.87 5.85 4.03
CA VAL A 191 27.96 5.95 2.90
C VAL A 191 26.57 6.29 3.42
N ASN A 192 25.96 7.37 2.91
CA ASN A 192 24.59 7.75 3.21
C ASN A 192 23.78 7.83 1.91
N ILE A 193 22.72 7.03 1.81
CA ILE A 193 21.69 7.18 0.79
C ILE A 193 20.51 7.91 1.45
N ASN A 194 20.37 9.20 1.18
CA ASN A 194 19.27 10.00 1.67
C ASN A 194 18.06 9.87 0.73
N ALA A 195 17.06 9.12 1.18
CA ALA A 195 15.79 8.94 0.48
C ALA A 195 14.63 9.39 1.40
N PRO A 196 14.31 10.70 1.42
CA PRO A 196 13.19 11.23 2.18
C PRO A 196 11.85 10.65 1.73
N ALA A 197 10.87 10.75 2.63
CA ALA A 197 9.47 10.48 2.36
C ALA A 197 9.01 11.12 1.02
N GLY A 198 8.70 10.28 0.02
CA GLY A 198 8.12 10.73 -1.24
C GLY A 198 9.09 11.36 -2.23
N ALA A 199 10.39 11.30 -1.95
CA ALA A 199 11.42 11.79 -2.87
C ALA A 199 11.35 11.03 -4.21
N THR A 200 11.42 11.74 -5.33
CA THR A 200 11.43 11.11 -6.65
C THR A 200 12.77 10.45 -6.95
N ARG A 201 13.87 11.01 -6.43
CA ARG A 201 15.24 10.48 -6.51
C ARG A 201 15.94 10.67 -5.16
N ALA A 202 16.77 9.70 -4.78
CA ALA A 202 17.61 9.80 -3.58
C ALA A 202 18.90 10.56 -3.89
N THR A 203 19.54 11.12 -2.87
CA THR A 203 20.92 11.61 -2.97
C THR A 203 21.86 10.65 -2.24
N ILE A 204 23.10 10.53 -2.73
CA ILE A 204 24.11 9.68 -2.11
C ILE A 204 25.29 10.56 -1.71
N THR A 205 25.79 10.37 -0.49
CA THR A 205 27.06 10.96 -0.05
C THR A 205 28.03 9.89 0.42
N ARG A 206 29.33 10.12 0.15
CA ARG A 206 30.45 9.33 0.66
C ARG A 206 31.33 10.23 1.52
N ASN A 207 31.40 9.92 2.81
CA ASN A 207 32.08 10.73 3.84
C ASN A 207 31.64 12.21 3.79
N GLY A 208 30.34 12.45 3.58
CA GLY A 208 29.75 13.78 3.46
C GLY A 208 29.81 14.40 2.05
N ASN A 209 30.59 13.85 1.11
CA ASN A 209 30.71 14.37 -0.25
C ASN A 209 29.62 13.79 -1.17
N PRO A 210 28.82 14.63 -1.87
CA PRO A 210 27.82 14.16 -2.82
C PRO A 210 28.43 13.39 -4.00
N VAL A 211 27.78 12.31 -4.41
CA VAL A 211 28.16 11.49 -5.57
C VAL A 211 26.98 11.24 -6.49
N THR A 212 27.24 11.08 -7.79
CA THR A 212 26.20 10.76 -8.79
C THR A 212 26.24 9.27 -9.12
N PRO A 213 25.14 8.53 -8.93
CA PRO A 213 25.11 7.10 -9.24
C PRO A 213 25.05 6.83 -10.75
N VAL A 214 25.57 5.68 -11.16
CA VAL A 214 25.38 5.13 -12.50
C VAL A 214 24.01 4.48 -12.60
N THR A 215 23.26 4.77 -13.64
CA THR A 215 21.90 4.25 -13.83
C THR A 215 21.88 2.96 -14.65
N ILE A 216 21.22 1.93 -14.14
CA ILE A 216 20.90 0.67 -14.82
C ILE A 216 19.38 0.55 -14.93
N SER A 217 18.84 0.66 -16.14
CA SER A 217 17.39 0.75 -16.38
C SER A 217 16.81 -0.39 -17.21
N ASN A 218 17.65 -1.04 -18.00
CA ASN A 218 17.25 -2.07 -18.96
C ASN A 218 17.72 -3.45 -18.50
N ALA A 219 16.81 -4.42 -18.55
CA ALA A 219 17.13 -5.81 -18.29
C ALA A 219 17.98 -6.41 -19.41
N VAL A 220 19.05 -7.13 -19.07
CA VAL A 220 19.92 -7.83 -20.02
C VAL A 220 19.81 -9.34 -19.84
N GLY A 221 19.45 -10.07 -20.89
CA GLY A 221 19.34 -11.54 -20.86
C GLY A 221 17.95 -12.05 -20.41
N GLN A 222 17.84 -13.36 -20.17
CA GLN A 222 16.58 -13.99 -19.75
C GLN A 222 16.40 -13.91 -18.23
N ARG A 223 15.15 -13.63 -17.81
CA ARG A 223 14.76 -13.58 -16.38
C ARG A 223 14.57 -14.98 -15.84
N ASN A 224 15.17 -15.26 -14.69
CA ASN A 224 14.86 -16.48 -13.95
C ASN A 224 13.66 -16.24 -13.01
N PRO A 225 12.74 -17.21 -12.88
CA PRO A 225 11.82 -17.24 -11.76
C PRO A 225 12.61 -17.52 -10.46
N LEU A 226 12.19 -16.92 -9.36
CA LEU A 226 12.73 -17.21 -8.03
C LEU A 226 11.76 -18.08 -7.23
N THR A 227 12.23 -18.67 -6.12
CA THR A 227 11.44 -19.43 -5.14
C THR A 227 11.70 -18.88 -3.73
N SER A 228 10.83 -18.01 -3.19
CA SER A 228 10.86 -17.54 -1.80
C SER A 228 9.45 -17.20 -1.35
N SER A 229 9.06 -17.70 -0.17
CA SER A 229 7.78 -17.46 0.48
C SER A 229 7.77 -16.21 1.38
N ILE A 230 8.91 -15.56 1.59
CA ILE A 230 9.09 -14.50 2.62
C ILE A 230 9.51 -13.15 2.02
N GLY A 231 10.05 -13.12 0.79
CA GLY A 231 10.47 -11.87 0.15
C GLY A 231 10.78 -11.99 -1.34
N MET A 232 10.86 -10.85 -2.02
CA MET A 232 11.22 -10.74 -3.44
C MET A 232 12.70 -10.42 -3.59
N TYR A 233 13.43 -11.19 -4.40
CA TYR A 233 14.80 -10.85 -4.78
C TYR A 233 14.83 -10.11 -6.12
N VAL A 234 15.46 -8.95 -6.14
CA VAL A 234 15.62 -8.09 -7.31
C VAL A 234 16.99 -8.31 -7.93
N ASP A 235 17.07 -9.09 -9.00
CA ASP A 235 18.28 -9.13 -9.84
C ASP A 235 18.41 -7.76 -10.54
N THR A 236 19.49 -7.04 -10.24
CA THR A 236 19.68 -5.64 -10.67
C THR A 236 20.20 -5.50 -12.09
N LEU A 237 20.39 -6.61 -12.81
CA LEU A 237 20.86 -6.60 -14.19
C LEU A 237 19.87 -7.31 -15.14
N ARG A 238 19.50 -8.55 -14.83
CA ARG A 238 18.56 -9.33 -15.66
C ARG A 238 17.12 -9.08 -15.25
N GLY A 239 16.92 -8.79 -13.97
CA GLY A 239 15.62 -8.87 -13.33
C GLY A 239 15.16 -10.32 -13.12
N THR A 240 14.26 -10.51 -12.18
CA THR A 240 13.58 -11.76 -11.90
C THR A 240 12.08 -11.55 -12.04
N ASN A 241 11.34 -12.66 -12.02
CA ASN A 241 9.89 -12.61 -11.87
C ASN A 241 9.55 -12.92 -10.41
N PRO A 242 8.80 -12.04 -9.72
CA PRO A 242 8.19 -12.37 -8.44
C PRO A 242 7.27 -13.57 -8.55
N ILE A 243 7.19 -14.38 -7.50
CA ILE A 243 6.28 -15.53 -7.45
C ILE A 243 4.87 -15.04 -7.20
N GLY A 244 3.90 -15.62 -7.89
CA GLY A 244 2.50 -15.59 -7.47
C GLY A 244 2.24 -16.73 -6.50
N GLY A 245 2.24 -16.45 -5.20
CA GLY A 245 1.99 -17.44 -4.13
C GLY A 245 2.01 -16.77 -2.76
N LEU A 246 1.31 -17.36 -1.77
CA LEU A 246 1.04 -16.84 -0.42
C LEU A 246 2.11 -15.87 0.10
N ILE A 247 1.87 -14.56 -0.07
CA ILE A 247 2.72 -13.53 0.53
C ILE A 247 2.13 -13.17 1.91
N PRO A 248 2.95 -13.14 2.98
CA PRO A 248 2.50 -12.80 4.33
C PRO A 248 1.68 -11.51 4.39
N SER A 249 0.72 -11.44 5.32
CA SER A 249 0.10 -10.18 5.71
C SER A 249 1.08 -9.35 6.57
N GLY A 250 1.05 -8.02 6.44
CA GLY A 250 1.89 -7.14 7.25
C GLY A 250 3.17 -6.70 6.54
N GLU A 251 4.26 -7.46 6.69
CA GLU A 251 5.60 -7.09 6.20
C GLU A 251 6.18 -8.14 5.24
N ALA A 252 6.93 -7.68 4.24
CA ALA A 252 7.68 -8.55 3.33
C ALA A 252 9.05 -7.96 2.99
N ASP A 253 10.00 -8.83 2.64
CA ASP A 253 11.36 -8.43 2.30
C ASP A 253 11.52 -8.14 0.80
N LEU A 254 12.29 -7.12 0.48
CA LEU A 254 12.75 -6.81 -0.88
C LEU A 254 14.28 -6.79 -0.89
N ILE A 255 14.86 -7.86 -1.39
CA ILE A 255 16.30 -8.13 -1.37
C ILE A 255 16.90 -7.67 -2.69
N ILE A 256 17.83 -6.71 -2.66
CA ILE A 256 18.40 -6.11 -3.86
C ILE A 256 19.73 -6.79 -4.18
N GLY A 257 19.80 -7.47 -5.31
CA GLY A 257 20.98 -8.20 -5.76
C GLY A 257 22.08 -7.28 -6.31
N SER A 258 23.33 -7.72 -6.24
CA SER A 258 24.49 -6.93 -6.69
C SER A 258 24.88 -7.18 -8.15
N GLU A 259 24.03 -7.83 -8.97
CA GLU A 259 24.35 -8.23 -10.34
C GLU A 259 24.73 -7.08 -11.27
N ALA A 260 24.24 -5.86 -11.02
CA ALA A 260 24.64 -4.67 -11.76
C ALA A 260 26.17 -4.47 -11.75
N SER A 261 26.88 -4.91 -10.69
CA SER A 261 28.35 -4.85 -10.61
C SER A 261 29.08 -5.69 -11.67
N LYS A 262 28.39 -6.60 -12.37
CA LYS A 262 28.98 -7.37 -13.48
C LYS A 262 29.21 -6.52 -14.74
N VAL A 263 28.54 -5.38 -14.84
CA VAL A 263 28.59 -4.51 -16.03
C VAL A 263 29.03 -3.08 -15.71
N THR A 264 29.31 -2.77 -14.44
CA THR A 264 29.86 -1.49 -14.02
C THR A 264 30.77 -1.65 -12.80
N THR A 265 31.85 -0.87 -12.77
CA THR A 265 32.74 -0.73 -11.60
C THR A 265 32.29 0.40 -10.67
N ALA A 266 31.19 1.08 -10.99
CA ALA A 266 30.65 2.16 -10.18
C ALA A 266 30.30 1.67 -8.77
N LYS A 267 30.67 2.48 -7.77
CA LYS A 267 30.37 2.19 -6.37
C LYS A 267 28.95 2.59 -5.97
N ASP A 268 28.29 3.42 -6.78
CA ASP A 268 26.95 3.93 -6.55
C ASP A 268 26.10 3.67 -7.79
N ILE A 269 25.02 2.93 -7.61
CA ILE A 269 24.18 2.42 -8.70
C ILE A 269 22.73 2.77 -8.40
N GLU A 270 22.07 3.36 -9.39
CA GLU A 270 20.62 3.57 -9.42
C GLU A 270 20.00 2.56 -10.37
N VAL A 271 19.02 1.79 -9.90
CA VAL A 271 18.30 0.80 -10.69
C VAL A 271 16.85 1.26 -10.88
N ASN A 272 16.40 1.37 -12.12
CA ASN A 272 15.05 1.84 -12.44
C ASN A 272 14.47 1.18 -13.70
N GLY A 273 13.37 1.71 -14.24
CA GLY A 273 12.84 1.30 -15.54
C GLY A 273 12.31 -0.15 -15.60
N GLU A 274 12.65 -0.86 -16.68
CA GLU A 274 12.11 -2.19 -17.01
C GLU A 274 12.43 -3.24 -15.94
N ILE A 275 13.54 -3.07 -15.22
CA ILE A 275 13.94 -3.97 -14.16
C ILE A 275 12.85 -3.99 -13.08
N LEU A 276 12.32 -2.82 -12.69
CA LEU A 276 11.39 -2.67 -11.57
C LEU A 276 9.93 -3.07 -11.88
N LYS A 277 9.52 -3.07 -13.14
CA LYS A 277 8.12 -3.30 -13.56
C LYS A 277 7.45 -4.54 -12.94
N PRO A 278 8.02 -5.76 -13.01
CA PRO A 278 7.35 -6.94 -12.48
C PRO A 278 7.22 -6.90 -10.94
N TYR A 279 8.17 -6.29 -10.23
CA TYR A 279 8.05 -6.10 -8.78
C TYR A 279 6.95 -5.11 -8.43
N ASN A 280 6.85 -3.99 -9.15
CA ASN A 280 5.74 -3.04 -8.95
C ASN A 280 4.37 -3.66 -9.27
N LYS A 281 4.31 -4.59 -10.24
CA LYS A 281 3.10 -5.40 -10.50
C LYS A 281 2.79 -6.32 -9.31
N ALA A 282 3.80 -6.98 -8.73
CA ALA A 282 3.63 -7.83 -7.57
C ALA A 282 3.22 -7.05 -6.31
N ILE A 283 3.82 -5.88 -6.07
CA ILE A 283 3.43 -4.97 -4.97
C ILE A 283 1.97 -4.56 -5.11
N ALA A 284 1.54 -4.16 -6.31
CA ALA A 284 0.15 -3.77 -6.56
C ALA A 284 -0.83 -4.95 -6.41
N ALA A 285 -0.39 -6.18 -6.70
CA ALA A 285 -1.20 -7.38 -6.54
C ALA A 285 -1.31 -7.86 -5.07
N ASN A 286 -0.47 -7.35 -4.17
CA ASN A 286 -0.41 -7.78 -2.77
C ASN A 286 -0.62 -6.61 -1.79
N PRO A 287 -1.82 -5.98 -1.78
CA PRO A 287 -2.11 -4.81 -0.97
C PRO A 287 -2.14 -5.09 0.55
N GLN A 288 -2.12 -6.35 0.98
CA GLN A 288 -2.02 -6.78 2.37
C GLN A 288 -0.64 -6.54 2.99
N ILE A 289 0.37 -6.30 2.15
CA ILE A 289 1.73 -5.94 2.61
C ILE A 289 1.77 -4.43 2.76
N THR A 290 1.93 -3.99 4.00
CA THR A 290 1.93 -2.58 4.38
C THR A 290 3.35 -2.02 4.51
N ASN A 291 4.36 -2.89 4.56
CA ASN A 291 5.76 -2.51 4.68
C ASN A 291 6.66 -3.45 3.86
N TRP A 292 7.49 -2.87 2.99
CA TRP A 292 8.53 -3.59 2.26
C TRP A 292 9.90 -3.26 2.85
N LYS A 293 10.55 -4.25 3.48
CA LYS A 293 11.91 -4.10 4.01
C LYS A 293 12.91 -4.22 2.88
N ILE A 294 13.42 -3.09 2.42
CA ILE A 294 14.42 -3.05 1.34
C ILE A 294 15.80 -3.23 1.94
N TYR A 295 16.62 -4.16 1.45
CA TYR A 295 18.04 -4.29 1.84
C TYR A 295 18.85 -5.00 0.76
N SER A 296 20.18 -4.93 0.87
CA SER A 296 21.07 -5.57 -0.09
C SER A 296 21.17 -7.08 0.17
N GLY A 297 21.14 -7.89 -0.89
CA GLY A 297 21.47 -9.31 -0.84
C GLY A 297 22.97 -9.59 -0.73
N ALA A 298 23.82 -8.56 -0.88
CA ALA A 298 25.27 -8.66 -0.76
C ALA A 298 25.78 -7.86 0.44
N PHE A 299 26.64 -8.49 1.25
CA PHE A 299 27.19 -7.92 2.48
C PHE A 299 27.97 -6.61 2.28
N THR A 300 28.68 -6.48 1.16
CA THR A 300 29.51 -5.31 0.83
C THR A 300 28.73 -4.12 0.25
N TRP A 301 27.40 -4.21 0.23
CA TRP A 301 26.53 -3.21 -0.37
C TRP A 301 25.42 -2.80 0.60
N ILE A 302 25.11 -1.52 0.63
CA ILE A 302 23.88 -1.00 1.22
C ILE A 302 22.85 -0.77 0.12
N ALA A 303 21.58 -1.11 0.38
CA ALA A 303 20.51 -0.86 -0.57
C ALA A 303 19.25 -0.28 0.07
N THR A 304 18.60 0.59 -0.70
CA THR A 304 17.30 1.18 -0.41
C THR A 304 16.61 1.62 -1.71
N GLY A 305 15.44 2.26 -1.63
CA GLY A 305 14.73 2.76 -2.81
C GLY A 305 13.81 3.93 -2.50
N THR A 306 13.49 4.73 -3.52
CA THR A 306 12.45 5.76 -3.42
C THR A 306 11.09 5.17 -3.74
N ILE A 307 10.09 5.54 -2.93
CA ILE A 307 8.70 5.13 -3.10
C ILE A 307 7.88 6.32 -3.56
N ASP A 308 7.23 6.17 -4.71
CA ASP A 308 6.34 7.17 -5.26
C ASP A 308 5.09 7.29 -4.39
N SER A 309 4.87 8.47 -3.80
CA SER A 309 3.80 8.67 -2.81
C SER A 309 2.40 8.45 -3.38
N ALA A 310 2.19 8.67 -4.68
CA ALA A 310 0.87 8.57 -5.30
C ALA A 310 0.51 7.11 -5.62
N THR A 311 1.49 6.34 -6.11
CA THR A 311 1.30 4.96 -6.57
C THR A 311 1.69 3.93 -5.51
N GLN A 312 2.45 4.31 -4.48
CA GLN A 312 3.09 3.41 -3.51
C GLN A 312 4.01 2.36 -4.18
N GLN A 313 4.49 2.67 -5.39
CA GLN A 313 5.40 1.82 -6.16
C GLN A 313 6.85 2.27 -5.98
N ILE A 314 7.77 1.33 -6.18
CA ILE A 314 9.20 1.62 -6.18
C ILE A 314 9.51 2.40 -7.45
N LYS A 315 10.05 3.61 -7.29
CA LYS A 315 10.45 4.46 -8.40
C LYS A 315 11.88 4.16 -8.85
N ASN A 316 12.79 4.16 -7.88
CA ASN A 316 14.21 3.86 -8.08
C ASN A 316 14.72 3.01 -6.91
N LEU A 317 15.59 2.06 -7.18
CA LEU A 317 16.42 1.39 -6.18
C LEU A 317 17.84 1.96 -6.23
N TYR A 318 18.53 1.95 -5.10
CA TYR A 318 19.90 2.41 -4.98
C TYR A 318 20.73 1.34 -4.31
N LEU A 319 21.89 1.05 -4.88
CA LEU A 319 22.94 0.25 -4.27
C LEU A 319 24.17 1.13 -4.12
N SER A 320 24.80 1.08 -2.96
CA SER A 320 26.08 1.74 -2.73
C SER A 320 27.06 0.80 -2.03
N LYS A 321 28.28 0.70 -2.57
CA LYS A 321 29.34 -0.16 -2.02
C LYS A 321 29.81 0.41 -0.69
N ILE A 322 29.77 -0.40 0.34
CA ILE A 322 30.32 -0.09 1.66
C ILE A 322 31.85 -0.24 1.56
N PRO A 323 32.64 0.76 1.99
CA PRO A 323 34.09 0.68 1.87
C PRO A 323 34.66 -0.54 2.62
N TYR A 324 35.59 -1.27 2.02
CA TYR A 324 36.24 -2.44 2.62
C TYR A 324 36.94 -2.13 3.94
N THR A 325 37.45 -0.90 4.06
CA THR A 325 38.04 -0.35 5.29
C THR A 325 37.08 -0.36 6.49
N LYS A 326 35.77 -0.57 6.27
CA LYS A 326 34.75 -0.66 7.33
C LYS A 326 34.49 -2.07 7.85
N PHE A 327 35.06 -3.10 7.22
CA PHE A 327 34.88 -4.49 7.63
C PHE A 327 36.04 -5.07 8.44
N ALA A 328 37.16 -4.37 8.52
CA ALA A 328 38.30 -4.80 9.33
C ALA A 328 38.37 -4.07 10.68
N GLY A 329 38.90 -4.79 11.67
CA GLY A 329 39.19 -4.21 12.98
C GLY A 329 40.30 -3.16 12.89
N ASN A 330 40.21 -2.16 13.76
CA ASN A 330 41.20 -1.09 13.86
C ASN A 330 42.22 -1.39 14.98
N GLU A 331 42.67 -2.64 15.08
CA GLU A 331 43.66 -3.09 16.07
C GLU A 331 45.07 -3.10 15.46
N SER A 332 46.08 -2.78 16.26
CA SER A 332 47.48 -2.72 15.79
C SER A 332 48.18 -4.07 15.79
N THR A 333 47.45 -5.15 16.03
CA THR A 333 47.97 -6.51 16.13
C THR A 333 46.92 -7.47 15.58
N PRO A 334 47.28 -8.42 14.70
CA PRO A 334 48.65 -8.80 14.31
C PRO A 334 49.30 -7.93 13.22
N VAL A 335 48.56 -6.99 12.61
CA VAL A 335 49.06 -6.11 11.53
C VAL A 335 48.83 -4.65 11.93
N ASP A 336 49.70 -3.75 11.49
CA ASP A 336 49.52 -2.31 11.72
C ASP A 336 48.18 -1.83 11.14
N LYS A 337 47.53 -0.89 11.86
CA LYS A 337 46.23 -0.32 11.48
C LYS A 337 46.29 0.37 10.11
N LYS A 338 47.40 1.05 9.82
CA LYS A 338 47.62 1.77 8.57
C LYS A 338 47.82 0.81 7.40
N ASP A 339 48.53 -0.29 7.62
CA ASP A 339 48.74 -1.30 6.58
C ASP A 339 47.44 -2.03 6.24
N THR A 340 46.66 -2.38 7.27
CA THR A 340 45.31 -2.93 7.13
C THR A 340 44.40 -1.97 6.35
N TYR A 341 44.43 -0.68 6.69
CA TYR A 341 43.66 0.34 5.99
C TYR A 341 44.09 0.48 4.52
N ASN A 342 45.39 0.65 4.25
CA ASN A 342 45.91 0.84 2.89
C ASN A 342 45.62 -0.36 1.99
N PHE A 343 45.71 -1.58 2.53
CA PHE A 343 45.37 -2.79 1.79
C PHE A 343 43.90 -2.79 1.38
N LEU A 344 42.99 -2.54 2.33
CA LEU A 344 41.54 -2.54 2.07
C LEU A 344 41.10 -1.39 1.17
N ASP A 345 41.70 -0.22 1.33
CA ASP A 345 41.51 0.92 0.44
C ASP A 345 42.11 0.66 -0.96
N GLY A 346 43.13 -0.19 -1.07
CA GLY A 346 43.64 -0.66 -2.37
C GLY A 346 42.71 -1.65 -3.08
N LEU A 347 41.80 -2.33 -2.36
CA LEU A 347 40.82 -3.28 -2.94
C LEU A 347 39.55 -2.58 -3.47
N GLU A 348 39.39 -1.31 -3.15
CA GLU A 348 38.17 -0.53 -3.37
C GLU A 348 37.79 -0.29 -4.83
#